data_AF-A0A355UXJ3-F1
#
_entry.id   AF-A0A355UXJ3-F1
#
_cell.length_a   1.000
_cell.length_b   1.000
_cell.length_c   1.000
_cell.angle_alpha   90.00
_cell.angle_beta   90.00
_cell.angle_gamma   90.00
#
_symmetry.space_group_name_H-M   'P 1'
#
loop_
_entity.id
_entity.type
_entity.pdbx_description
1 polymer ?
#
loop_
_entity_poly.entity_id
_entity_poly.type
_entity_poly.pdbx_seq_one_letter_code
_entity_poly.pdbx_strand_id
1 'polypeptide(L)' 'IARQIIDEYEGSKGVEFISEYSDSSTERGKKLRDEICRRLKLTSLEFQSLEGTVKAIGKPECSLCTYCWSGKE' A
#
# COMPACT_ATOMS: atom_id res chain seq x y z
N ILE A 1 8.33 2.09 -7.07
CA ILE A 1 8.92 1.84 -5.73
C ILE A 1 8.13 0.79 -4.95
N ALA A 2 6.90 1.05 -4.50
CA ALA A 2 6.22 0.10 -3.59
C ALA A 2 6.04 -1.30 -4.18
N ARG A 3 5.45 -1.42 -5.38
CA ARG A 3 5.31 -2.71 -6.09
C ARG A 3 6.64 -3.41 -6.36
N GLN A 4 7.70 -2.64 -6.61
CA GLN A 4 9.04 -3.18 -6.82
C GLN A 4 9.61 -3.75 -5.52
N ILE A 5 9.46 -3.07 -4.39
CA ILE A 5 9.88 -3.58 -3.08
C ILE A 5 9.12 -4.87 -2.74
N ILE A 6 7.80 -4.89 -2.99
CA ILE A 6 6.97 -6.08 -2.77
C ILE A 6 7.45 -7.25 -3.63
N ASP A 7 7.76 -7.02 -4.91
CA ASP A 7 8.31 -8.03 -5.81
C ASP A 7 9.72 -8.49 -5.37
N GLU A 8 10.57 -7.58 -4.90
CA GLU A 8 11.89 -7.94 -4.35
C GLU A 8 11.80 -8.80 -3.07
N TYR A 9 10.74 -8.63 -2.25
CA TYR A 9 10.55 -9.37 -1.00
C TYR A 9 9.81 -10.70 -1.19
N GLU A 10 8.81 -10.73 -2.05
CA GLU A 10 7.85 -11.85 -2.15
C GLU A 10 7.84 -12.50 -3.55
N GLY A 11 8.48 -11.87 -4.54
CA GLY A 11 8.43 -12.27 -5.94
C GLY A 11 7.02 -12.23 -6.52
N SER A 12 6.71 -13.20 -7.38
CA SER A 12 5.40 -13.33 -8.03
C SER A 12 4.22 -13.48 -7.07
N LYS A 13 4.47 -13.92 -5.82
CA LYS A 13 3.45 -14.03 -4.77
C LYS A 13 3.10 -12.70 -4.12
N GLY A 14 3.84 -11.63 -4.41
CA GLY A 14 3.62 -10.31 -3.82
C GLY A 14 2.20 -9.76 -4.04
N VAL A 15 1.52 -10.20 -5.12
CA VAL A 15 0.13 -9.83 -5.40
C VAL A 15 -0.84 -10.32 -4.32
N GLU A 16 -0.58 -11.49 -3.72
CA GLU A 16 -1.42 -12.06 -2.67
C GLU A 16 -1.37 -11.23 -1.37
N PHE A 17 -0.28 -10.47 -1.17
CA PHE A 17 -0.02 -9.72 0.06
C PHE A 17 -0.25 -8.20 -0.07
N ILE A 18 -0.78 -7.71 -1.21
CA ILE A 18 -0.97 -6.27 -1.46
C ILE A 18 -1.76 -5.59 -0.35
N SER A 19 -2.82 -6.25 0.14
CA SER A 19 -3.67 -5.71 1.21
C SER A 19 -2.89 -5.47 2.50
N GLU A 20 -2.01 -6.39 2.88
CA GLU A 20 -1.17 -6.24 4.06
C GLU A 20 -0.15 -5.12 3.87
N TYR A 21 0.51 -5.07 2.70
CA TYR A 21 1.45 -3.99 2.38
C TYR A 21 0.80 -2.60 2.34
N SER A 22 -0.50 -2.53 2.03
CA SER A 22 -1.26 -1.28 2.00
C SER A 22 -1.82 -0.86 3.36
N ASP A 23 -1.73 -1.74 4.37
CA ASP A 23 -2.19 -1.48 5.74
C ASP A 23 -0.99 -1.16 6.65
N SER A 24 -0.98 0.05 7.20
CA SER A 24 0.09 0.59 8.02
C SER A 24 0.32 -0.16 9.34
N SER A 25 -0.69 -0.91 9.81
CA SER A 25 -0.67 -1.67 11.08
C SER A 25 0.03 -3.03 10.96
N THR A 26 0.13 -3.58 9.75
CA THR A 26 0.73 -4.90 9.51
C THR A 26 2.26 -4.83 9.50
N GLU A 27 2.90 -5.98 9.75
CA GLU A 27 4.36 -6.08 9.67
C GLU A 27 4.89 -5.82 8.25
N ARG A 28 4.15 -6.25 7.23
CA ARG A 28 4.51 -5.99 5.82
C ARG A 28 4.39 -4.51 5.48
N GLY A 29 3.32 -3.85 5.90
CA GLY A 29 3.14 -2.42 5.73
C GLY A 29 4.22 -1.59 6.41
N LYS A 30 4.64 -1.96 7.63
CA LYS A 30 5.77 -1.30 8.33
C LYS A 30 7.08 -1.48 7.54
N LYS A 31 7.43 -2.70 7.16
CA LYS A 31 8.63 -3.02 6.37
C LYS A 31 8.69 -2.25 5.06
N LEU A 32 7.56 -2.12 4.36
CA LEU A 32 7.48 -1.35 3.12
C LEU A 32 7.79 0.13 3.36
N ARG A 33 7.20 0.75 4.39
CA ARG A 33 7.48 2.16 4.72
C ARG A 33 8.93 2.37 5.13
N ASP A 34 9.49 1.48 5.93
CA ASP A 34 10.89 1.52 6.34
C ASP A 34 11.83 1.45 5.13
N GLU A 35 11.55 0.55 4.17
CA GLU A 35 12.36 0.41 2.97
C GLU A 35 12.23 1.62 2.03
N ILE A 36 11.04 2.20 1.91
CA ILE A 36 10.85 3.45 1.16
C ILE A 36 11.63 4.58 1.82
N CYS A 37 11.53 4.72 3.14
CA CYS A 37 12.29 5.71 3.91
C CYS A 37 13.80 5.55 3.69
N ARG A 38 14.30 4.31 3.73
CA ARG A 38 15.72 4.01 3.49
C ARG A 38 16.16 4.41 2.07
N ARG A 39 15.38 4.08 1.03
CA ARG A 39 15.71 4.43 -0.37
C ARG A 39 15.63 5.92 -0.65
N LEU A 40 14.64 6.60 -0.08
CA LEU A 40 14.37 8.02 -0.30
C LEU A 40 15.05 8.94 0.73
N LYS A 41 15.78 8.38 1.70
CA LYS A 41 16.44 9.10 2.81
C LYS A 41 15.46 9.96 3.63
N LEU A 42 14.30 9.40 3.96
CA LEU A 42 13.29 10.02 4.81
C LEU A 42 13.42 9.52 6.25
N THR A 43 13.04 10.35 7.22
CA THR A 43 12.97 9.94 8.63
C THR A 43 11.72 9.12 8.93
N SER A 44 10.62 9.42 8.26
CA SER A 44 9.33 8.74 8.42
C SER A 44 8.48 8.89 7.17
N LEU A 45 7.54 7.97 6.99
CA LEU A 45 6.55 7.97 5.92
C LEU A 45 5.26 7.35 6.46
N GLU A 46 4.12 7.93 6.07
CA GLU A 46 2.81 7.33 6.31
C GLU A 46 1.92 7.60 5.09
N PHE A 47 1.01 6.66 4.81
CA PHE A 47 0.04 6.78 3.73
C PHE A 47 -1.36 7.00 4.31
N GLN A 48 -2.22 7.66 3.53
CA GLN A 48 -3.66 7.64 3.84
C GLN A 48 -4.18 6.21 3.72
N SER A 49 -5.17 5.83 4.54
CA SER A 49 -5.85 4.55 4.34
C SER A 49 -6.79 4.63 3.13
N LEU A 50 -7.04 3.49 2.47
CA LEU A 50 -7.99 3.44 1.36
C LEU A 50 -9.39 3.85 1.83
N GLU A 51 -9.83 3.31 2.97
CA GLU A 51 -11.12 3.65 3.59
C GLU A 51 -11.23 5.16 3.89
N GLY A 52 -10.18 5.75 4.46
CA GLY A 52 -10.13 7.19 4.73
C GLY A 52 -10.21 8.02 3.45
N THR A 53 -9.54 7.57 2.39
CA THR A 53 -9.58 8.21 1.07
C THR A 53 -10.98 8.14 0.45
N VAL A 54 -11.63 6.97 0.46
CA VAL A 54 -13.01 6.80 -0.03
C VAL A 54 -13.98 7.69 0.75
N LYS A 55 -13.86 7.71 2.09
CA LYS A 55 -14.68 8.56 2.97
C LYS A 55 -14.49 10.05 2.67
N ALA A 56 -13.26 10.49 2.44
CA ALA A 56 -12.95 11.88 2.11
C ALA A 56 -13.51 12.30 0.74
N ILE A 57 -13.51 11.40 -0.25
CA ILE A 57 -14.08 11.65 -1.58
C ILE A 57 -15.62 11.78 -1.50
N GLY A 58 -16.27 11.07 -0.58
CA GLY A 58 -17.73 11.15 -0.38
C GLY A 58 -18.55 10.43 -1.46
N LYS A 59 -17.93 9.48 -2.17
CA LYS A 59 -18.59 8.60 -3.15
C LYS A 59 -18.51 7.14 -2.67
N PRO A 60 -19.47 6.28 -3.05
CA PRO A 60 -19.38 4.86 -2.72
C PRO A 60 -18.16 4.23 -3.39
N GLU A 61 -17.49 3.31 -2.68
CA GLU A 61 -16.26 2.64 -3.14
C GLU A 61 -16.43 1.99 -4.52
N CYS A 62 -17.59 1.38 -4.80
CA CYS A 62 -17.89 0.75 -6.08
C CYS A 62 -17.93 1.70 -7.28
N SER A 63 -17.92 3.02 -7.04
CA SER A 63 -17.84 4.06 -8.08
C SER A 63 -16.43 4.63 -8.25
N LEU A 64 -15.44 4.08 -7.54
CA LEU A 64 -14.06 4.51 -7.54
C LEU A 64 -13.15 3.36 -8.02
N CYS A 65 -12.22 3.66 -8.92
CA CYS A 65 -11.19 2.70 -9.28
C CYS A 65 -10.14 2.66 -8.16
N THR A 66 -10.09 1.55 -7.42
CA THR A 66 -9.13 1.33 -6.33
C THR A 66 -8.08 0.28 -6.66
N TYR A 67 -8.02 -0.21 -7.91
CA TYR A 67 -7.16 -1.31 -8.33
C TYR A 67 -5.69 -1.11 -7.97
N CYS A 68 -5.15 0.10 -8.15
CA CYS A 68 -3.75 0.39 -7.83
C CYS A 68 -3.43 0.19 -6.33
N TRP A 69 -4.43 0.29 -5.46
CA TRP A 69 -4.33 0.08 -4.02
C TRP A 69 -4.66 -1.35 -3.61
N SER A 70 -5.82 -1.87 -4.03
CA SER A 70 -6.34 -3.16 -3.56
C SER A 70 -5.87 -4.36 -4.40
N GLY A 71 -5.44 -4.12 -5.65
CA GLY A 71 -5.19 -5.17 -6.64
C GLY A 71 -6.45 -5.87 -7.16
N LYS A 72 -7.65 -5.37 -6.80
CA LYS A 72 -8.94 -5.95 -7.16
C LYS A 72 -9.60 -5.10 -8.26
N GLU A 73 -10.13 -5.77 -9.29
CA GLU A 73 -11.00 -5.20 -10.32
C GLU A 73 -12.44 -5.03 -9.85
#